data_AF-S7XM25-F1
#
_entry.id   AF-S7XM25-F1
#
_cell.length_a   1.000
_cell.length_b   1.000
_cell.length_c   1.000
_cell.angle_alpha   90.00
_cell.angle_beta   90.00
_cell.angle_gamma   90.00
#
_symmetry.space_group_name_H-M   'P 1'
#
loop_
_entity.id
_entity.type
_entity.pdbx_description
1 polymer ?
#
loop_
_entity_poly.entity_id
_entity_poly.type
_entity_poly.pdbx_seq_one_letter_code
_entity_poly.pdbx_strand_id
1 'polypeptide(L)'
;MPAHHIYYKSAIIGFNFFLVGTVVLLCILFYYSIFKYDSAKDLYQNLILNIDYLPNFKVYWILSFLIALVCLFVIVLAKNKYLLRGLNKNKDINEIYALTLSDPLDKLLNDSAFLSKDRFLDKIIMLTMSDKKVYVGTVLADFDIFNRFLYGSTDFIFCPIYSGYRHKDSLEVIITTNYLNNKLQSDKQYQIILNKNNILSATKVDLDTLLNFTEKDENLNKFKELSQKRYPIMINMKNKSMYIGYICDSFSQLSTVSNIDFITLKLIFHIVYKKDQLDVFQYYDYSVNTEDLYIKVSFKEVESILYRDNPEKFWIDGDRINAELLKKMFNYKLINISE
;
A
#
# COMPACT_ATOMS: atom_id res chain seq x y z
N MET A 1 12.36 -22.61 -7.57
CA MET A 1 12.99 -23.71 -6.80
C MET A 1 13.40 -24.81 -7.78
N PRO A 2 14.59 -25.42 -7.66
CA PRO A 2 15.08 -26.36 -8.66
C PRO A 2 14.31 -27.69 -8.56
N ALA A 3 13.76 -28.14 -9.68
CA ALA A 3 12.90 -29.33 -9.80
C ALA A 3 13.51 -30.62 -9.22
N HIS A 4 14.83 -30.69 -9.11
CA HIS A 4 15.56 -31.83 -8.55
C HIS A 4 15.19 -32.15 -7.10
N HIS A 5 14.96 -31.15 -6.24
CA HIS A 5 14.60 -31.41 -4.84
C HIS A 5 13.23 -32.09 -4.68
N ILE A 6 12.29 -31.78 -5.58
CA ILE A 6 10.95 -32.37 -5.58
C ILE A 6 11.01 -33.81 -6.05
N TYR A 7 11.85 -34.09 -7.06
CA TYR A 7 12.08 -35.45 -7.56
C TYR A 7 12.64 -36.39 -6.47
N TYR A 8 13.69 -35.97 -5.76
CA TYR A 8 14.27 -36.79 -4.68
C TYR A 8 13.29 -37.01 -3.53
N LYS A 9 12.52 -35.98 -3.15
CA LYS A 9 11.50 -36.12 -2.11
C LYS A 9 10.40 -37.09 -2.52
N SER A 10 9.97 -37.05 -3.79
CA SER A 10 9.00 -38.00 -4.32
C SER A 10 9.54 -39.42 -4.39
N ALA A 11 10.81 -39.61 -4.75
CA ALA A 11 11.46 -40.93 -4.81
C ALA A 11 11.58 -41.57 -3.42
N ILE A 12 11.98 -40.80 -2.40
CA ILE A 12 12.07 -41.28 -1.01
C ILE A 12 10.69 -41.71 -0.48
N ILE A 13 9.65 -40.91 -0.77
CA ILE A 13 8.28 -41.23 -0.38
C ILE A 13 7.81 -42.52 -1.07
N GLY A 14 8.07 -42.66 -2.38
CA GLY A 14 7.75 -43.89 -3.12
C GLY A 14 8.47 -45.12 -2.58
N PHE A 15 9.76 -45.00 -2.22
CA PHE A 15 10.55 -46.08 -1.64
C PHE A 15 10.02 -46.54 -0.28
N ASN A 16 9.63 -45.59 0.58
CA ASN A 16 9.02 -45.93 1.88
C ASN A 16 7.70 -46.68 1.72
N PHE A 17 6.86 -46.30 0.74
CA PHE A 17 5.62 -47.02 0.46
C PHE A 17 5.87 -48.43 -0.09
N PHE A 18 6.90 -48.61 -0.91
CA PHE A 18 7.31 -49.93 -1.39
C PHE A 18 7.76 -50.84 -0.25
N LEU A 19 8.55 -50.32 0.70
CA LEU A 19 8.99 -51.09 1.88
C LEU A 19 7.80 -51.53 2.74
N VAL A 20 6.86 -50.63 3.01
CA VAL A 20 5.64 -50.96 3.77
C VAL A 20 4.80 -52.01 3.03
N GLY A 21 4.60 -51.84 1.73
CA GLY A 21 3.89 -52.83 0.90
C GLY A 21 4.53 -54.21 0.93
N THR A 22 5.86 -54.26 0.93
CA THR A 22 6.65 -55.51 1.01
C THR A 22 6.45 -56.21 2.34
N VAL A 23 6.50 -55.47 3.46
CA VAL A 23 6.28 -56.04 4.80
C VAL A 23 4.86 -56.60 4.92
N VAL A 24 3.84 -55.87 4.45
CA VAL A 24 2.45 -56.32 4.48
C VAL A 24 2.25 -57.58 3.64
N LEU A 25 2.83 -57.63 2.44
CA LEU A 25 2.78 -58.81 1.58
C LEU A 25 3.44 -60.02 2.24
N LEU A 26 4.59 -59.81 2.89
CA LEU A 26 5.31 -60.86 3.60
C LEU A 26 4.48 -61.41 4.77
N CYS A 27 3.79 -60.54 5.52
CA CYS A 27 2.87 -60.96 6.58
C CYS A 27 1.67 -61.76 6.03
N ILE A 28 1.09 -61.37 4.90
CA ILE A 28 -0.03 -62.08 4.26
C ILE A 28 0.41 -63.47 3.80
N LEU A 29 1.56 -63.58 3.15
CA LEU A 29 2.09 -64.87 2.69
C LEU A 29 2.48 -65.78 3.86
N PHE A 30 3.07 -65.21 4.91
CA PHE A 30 3.39 -65.94 6.13
C PHE A 30 2.13 -66.47 6.82
N TYR A 31 1.07 -65.64 6.91
CA TYR A 31 -0.22 -66.05 7.44
C TYR A 31 -0.86 -67.18 6.60
N TYR A 32 -0.84 -67.07 5.27
CA TYR A 32 -1.36 -68.11 4.39
C TYR A 32 -0.57 -69.42 4.49
N SER A 33 0.76 -69.33 4.64
CA SER A 33 1.63 -70.49 4.86
C SER A 33 1.32 -71.22 6.18
N ILE A 34 0.95 -70.49 7.23
CA ILE A 34 0.59 -71.06 8.54
C ILE A 34 -0.79 -71.74 8.46
N PHE A 35 -1.79 -71.08 7.86
CA PHE A 35 -3.18 -71.56 7.90
C PHE A 35 -3.43 -72.83 7.06
N LYS A 36 -2.58 -73.12 6.07
CA LYS A 36 -2.70 -74.32 5.23
C LYS A 36 -2.11 -75.58 5.89
N TYR A 37 -1.36 -75.45 7.01
CA TYR A 37 -0.66 -76.56 7.64
C TYR A 37 -0.83 -76.53 9.17
N ASP A 38 -1.89 -77.19 9.63
CA ASP A 38 -2.40 -77.14 11.01
C ASP A 38 -1.71 -78.14 11.99
N SER A 39 -0.43 -78.48 11.75
CA SER A 39 0.33 -79.35 12.66
C SER A 39 1.68 -78.72 12.98
N ALA A 40 1.84 -78.28 14.23
CA ALA A 40 3.01 -77.55 14.72
C ALA A 40 4.36 -78.31 14.57
N LYS A 41 4.33 -79.64 14.36
CA LYS A 41 5.53 -80.45 14.12
C LYS A 41 6.01 -80.45 12.66
N ASP A 42 5.10 -80.23 11.71
CA ASP A 42 5.41 -80.19 10.28
C ASP A 42 5.78 -78.78 9.79
N LEU A 43 5.59 -77.77 10.63
CA LEU A 43 5.77 -76.35 10.29
C LEU A 43 7.22 -75.97 9.93
N TYR A 44 8.21 -76.49 10.66
CA TYR A 44 9.63 -76.19 10.41
C TYR A 44 10.21 -76.97 9.24
N GLN A 45 9.85 -78.25 9.06
CA GLN A 45 10.33 -79.06 7.94
C GLN A 45 9.67 -78.64 6.61
N ASN A 46 8.40 -78.22 6.63
CA ASN A 46 7.70 -77.75 5.43
C ASN A 46 8.01 -76.29 5.06
N LEU A 47 8.51 -75.46 5.97
CA LEU A 47 8.99 -74.11 5.64
C LEU A 47 10.21 -74.16 4.71
N ILE A 48 11.13 -75.09 4.95
CA ILE A 48 12.35 -75.26 4.13
C ILE A 48 12.00 -75.90 2.78
N LEU A 49 11.10 -76.89 2.75
CA LEU A 49 10.67 -77.56 1.51
C LEU A 49 9.75 -76.70 0.63
N ASN A 50 9.01 -75.74 1.20
CA ASN A 50 8.12 -74.85 0.45
C ASN A 50 8.77 -73.54 -0.02
N ILE A 51 10.06 -73.30 0.27
CA ILE A 51 10.80 -72.19 -0.36
C ILE A 51 10.78 -72.33 -1.89
N ASP A 52 10.77 -73.56 -2.41
CA ASP A 52 10.67 -73.83 -3.85
C ASP A 52 9.25 -73.60 -4.43
N TYR A 53 8.22 -73.51 -3.57
CA TYR A 53 6.84 -73.17 -3.94
C TYR A 53 6.53 -71.68 -3.84
N LEU A 54 7.47 -70.86 -3.36
CA LEU A 54 7.31 -69.42 -3.39
C LEU A 54 7.25 -68.96 -4.86
N PRO A 55 6.28 -68.10 -5.21
CA PRO A 55 6.22 -67.57 -6.56
C PRO A 55 7.53 -66.87 -6.88
N ASN A 56 8.04 -67.12 -8.10
CA ASN A 56 9.28 -66.55 -8.62
C ASN A 56 9.50 -65.12 -8.13
N PHE A 57 10.72 -64.76 -7.73
CA PHE A 57 11.02 -63.45 -7.12
C PHE A 57 10.42 -62.25 -7.88
N LYS A 58 10.35 -62.34 -9.21
CA LYS A 58 9.68 -61.36 -10.09
C LYS A 58 8.19 -61.16 -9.76
N VAL A 59 7.45 -62.23 -9.51
CA VAL A 59 6.02 -62.19 -9.17
C VAL A 59 5.80 -61.55 -7.80
N TYR A 60 6.63 -61.88 -6.81
CA TYR A 60 6.60 -61.24 -5.50
C TYR A 60 6.86 -59.73 -5.60
N TRP A 61 7.86 -59.34 -6.41
CA TRP A 61 8.19 -57.95 -6.65
C TRP A 61 7.03 -57.17 -7.30
N ILE A 62 6.38 -57.77 -8.31
CA ILE A 62 5.21 -57.18 -8.98
C ILE A 62 4.02 -57.07 -8.02
N LEU A 63 3.75 -58.08 -7.20
CA LEU A 63 2.63 -58.04 -6.26
C LEU A 63 2.84 -56.99 -5.16
N SER A 64 4.08 -56.90 -4.64
CA SER A 64 4.45 -55.88 -3.64
C SER A 64 4.30 -54.47 -4.22
N PHE A 65 4.73 -54.27 -5.46
CA PHE A 65 4.57 -53.00 -6.17
C PHE A 65 3.09 -52.63 -6.34
N LEU A 66 2.23 -53.58 -6.72
CA LEU A 66 0.79 -53.35 -6.87
C LEU A 66 0.11 -53.01 -5.54
N ILE A 67 0.46 -53.70 -4.45
CA ILE A 67 -0.06 -53.39 -3.10
C ILE A 67 0.39 -51.99 -2.65
N ALA A 68 1.66 -51.65 -2.87
CA ALA A 68 2.17 -50.31 -2.56
C ALA A 68 1.41 -49.22 -3.35
N LEU A 69 1.08 -49.48 -4.62
CA LEU A 69 0.33 -48.56 -5.47
C LEU A 69 -1.11 -48.38 -4.96
N VAL A 70 -1.77 -49.45 -4.54
CA VAL A 70 -3.12 -49.39 -3.93
C VAL A 70 -3.08 -48.64 -2.60
N CYS A 71 -2.11 -48.90 -1.73
CA CYS A 71 -1.94 -48.18 -0.47
C CYS A 71 -1.72 -46.68 -0.69
N LEU A 72 -0.89 -46.31 -1.66
CA LEU A 72 -0.64 -44.91 -2.02
C LEU A 72 -1.92 -44.24 -2.54
N PHE A 73 -2.68 -44.93 -3.40
CA PHE A 73 -3.95 -44.46 -3.91
C PHE A 73 -4.97 -44.20 -2.78
N VAL A 74 -5.11 -45.14 -1.83
CA VAL A 74 -6.00 -44.99 -0.67
C VAL A 74 -5.56 -43.82 0.22
N ILE A 75 -4.26 -43.64 0.44
CA ILE A 75 -3.75 -42.52 1.25
C ILE A 75 -4.00 -41.18 0.55
N VAL A 76 -3.84 -41.09 -0.77
CA VAL A 76 -4.16 -39.88 -1.54
C VAL A 76 -5.65 -39.57 -1.45
N LEU A 77 -6.51 -40.58 -1.59
CA LEU A 77 -7.96 -40.42 -1.44
C LEU A 77 -8.37 -40.02 -0.01
N ALA A 78 -7.77 -40.64 1.00
CA ALA A 78 -8.01 -40.33 2.41
C ALA A 78 -7.53 -38.92 2.75
N LYS A 79 -6.33 -38.54 2.30
CA LYS A 79 -5.78 -37.20 2.46
C LYS A 79 -6.67 -36.18 1.75
N ASN A 80 -7.07 -36.41 0.51
CA ASN A 80 -8.01 -35.51 -0.18
C ASN A 80 -9.33 -35.43 0.60
N LYS A 81 -9.93 -36.54 1.03
CA LYS A 81 -11.21 -36.52 1.74
C LYS A 81 -11.14 -35.87 3.12
N TYR A 82 -10.03 -36.02 3.84
CA TYR A 82 -9.85 -35.46 5.19
C TYR A 82 -9.42 -33.99 5.14
N LEU A 83 -8.50 -33.64 4.23
CA LEU A 83 -8.05 -32.28 3.99
C LEU A 83 -9.19 -31.41 3.42
N LEU A 84 -10.06 -31.97 2.57
CA LEU A 84 -11.23 -31.28 2.05
C LEU A 84 -12.42 -31.18 3.03
N ARG A 85 -12.39 -31.88 4.19
CA ARG A 85 -13.51 -31.92 5.15
C ARG A 85 -13.44 -30.88 6.26
N GLY A 86 -12.31 -30.22 6.48
CA GLY A 86 -12.13 -29.26 7.58
C GLY A 86 -11.63 -27.87 7.17
N LEU A 87 -11.28 -27.67 5.90
CA LEU A 87 -10.79 -26.39 5.40
C LEU A 87 -11.98 -25.49 5.07
N ASN A 88 -11.92 -24.26 5.56
CA ASN A 88 -12.88 -23.23 5.25
C ASN A 88 -12.57 -22.84 3.80
N LYS A 89 -13.10 -23.61 2.84
CA LYS A 89 -12.62 -23.73 1.44
C LYS A 89 -12.10 -22.40 0.88
N ASN A 90 -12.79 -21.30 1.11
CA ASN A 90 -12.47 -20.01 0.51
C ASN A 90 -11.25 -19.29 1.14
N LYS A 91 -10.96 -19.47 2.44
CA LYS A 91 -9.78 -18.84 3.09
C LYS A 91 -8.49 -19.57 2.73
N ASP A 92 -8.51 -20.89 2.81
CA ASP A 92 -7.32 -21.71 2.56
C ASP A 92 -6.94 -21.73 1.07
N ILE A 93 -7.94 -21.66 0.16
CA ILE A 93 -7.70 -21.53 -1.27
C ILE A 93 -6.96 -20.23 -1.59
N ASN A 94 -7.36 -19.10 -1.00
CA ASN A 94 -6.68 -17.81 -1.23
C ASN A 94 -5.28 -17.79 -0.63
N GLU A 95 -5.06 -18.41 0.52
CA GLU A 95 -3.72 -18.53 1.13
C GLU A 95 -2.81 -19.43 0.29
N ILE A 96 -3.32 -20.54 -0.23
CA ILE A 96 -2.62 -21.42 -1.18
C ILE A 96 -2.35 -20.69 -2.50
N TYR A 97 -3.28 -19.88 -3.00
CA TYR A 97 -3.07 -19.04 -4.19
C TYR A 97 -2.00 -17.98 -3.94
N ALA A 98 -2.06 -17.26 -2.82
CA ALA A 98 -1.04 -16.28 -2.43
C ALA A 98 0.38 -16.89 -2.37
N LEU A 99 0.49 -18.16 -1.95
CA LEU A 99 1.74 -18.92 -1.91
C LEU A 99 2.21 -19.44 -3.28
N THR A 100 1.32 -19.54 -4.27
CA THR A 100 1.62 -20.04 -5.62
C THR A 100 1.81 -18.93 -6.65
N LEU A 101 1.41 -17.70 -6.35
CA LEU A 101 1.66 -16.53 -7.19
C LEU A 101 3.16 -16.20 -7.26
N SER A 102 3.75 -16.44 -8.43
CA SER A 102 5.16 -16.10 -8.71
C SER A 102 5.36 -14.65 -9.18
N ASP A 103 4.31 -14.02 -9.73
CA ASP A 103 4.36 -12.65 -10.22
C ASP A 103 4.22 -11.65 -9.05
N PRO A 104 5.18 -10.73 -8.84
CA PRO A 104 5.09 -9.71 -7.79
C PRO A 104 3.86 -8.82 -7.92
N LEU A 105 3.37 -8.55 -9.14
CA LEU A 105 2.17 -7.74 -9.35
C LEU A 105 0.93 -8.48 -8.85
N ASP A 106 0.79 -9.76 -9.19
CA ASP A 106 -0.33 -10.57 -8.72
C ASP A 106 -0.34 -10.71 -7.20
N LYS A 107 0.85 -10.86 -6.60
CA LYS A 107 1.00 -10.87 -5.14
C LYS A 107 0.52 -9.55 -4.52
N LEU A 108 0.89 -8.42 -5.11
CA LEU A 108 0.46 -7.10 -4.64
C LEU A 108 -1.07 -6.91 -4.75
N LEU A 109 -1.67 -7.32 -5.86
CA LEU A 109 -3.13 -7.28 -6.05
C LEU A 109 -3.85 -8.19 -5.06
N ASN A 110 -3.29 -9.38 -4.79
CA ASN A 110 -3.82 -10.34 -3.81
C ASN A 110 -3.77 -9.77 -2.40
N ASP A 111 -2.63 -9.21 -2.01
CA ASP A 111 -2.45 -8.55 -0.72
C ASP A 111 -3.51 -7.44 -0.55
N SER A 112 -3.70 -6.59 -1.57
CA SER A 112 -4.71 -5.52 -1.55
C SER A 112 -6.14 -6.05 -1.37
N ALA A 113 -6.50 -7.12 -2.07
CA ALA A 113 -7.83 -7.71 -2.01
C ALA A 113 -8.10 -8.44 -0.67
N PHE A 114 -7.16 -9.27 -0.21
CA PHE A 114 -7.43 -10.31 0.78
C PHE A 114 -6.67 -10.19 2.11
N LEU A 115 -5.81 -9.18 2.33
CA LEU A 115 -5.23 -8.98 3.66
C LEU A 115 -6.32 -8.92 4.75
N SER A 116 -5.97 -9.20 6.00
CA SER A 116 -6.93 -9.19 7.11
C SER A 116 -7.67 -7.85 7.23
N LYS A 117 -8.95 -7.90 7.64
CA LYS A 117 -9.82 -6.72 7.75
C LYS A 117 -9.31 -5.65 8.73
N ASP A 118 -8.50 -6.05 9.70
CA ASP A 118 -8.01 -5.19 10.77
C ASP A 118 -6.91 -4.21 10.31
N ARG A 119 -6.42 -4.34 9.07
CA ARG A 119 -5.39 -3.45 8.50
C ARG A 119 -5.81 -2.91 7.13
N PHE A 120 -6.86 -2.09 7.10
CA PHE A 120 -7.34 -1.46 5.86
C PHE A 120 -6.26 -0.64 5.16
N LEU A 121 -5.43 0.09 5.91
CA LEU A 121 -4.34 0.92 5.35
C LEU A 121 -3.30 0.07 4.58
N ASP A 122 -2.98 -1.12 5.06
CA ASP A 122 -2.02 -2.04 4.42
C ASP A 122 -2.51 -2.60 3.07
N LYS A 123 -3.80 -2.42 2.76
CA LYS A 123 -4.41 -2.85 1.50
C LYS A 123 -4.31 -1.81 0.40
N ILE A 124 -3.94 -0.57 0.74
CA ILE A 124 -3.99 0.54 -0.19
C ILE A 124 -2.78 0.46 -1.12
N ILE A 125 -3.08 0.45 -2.40
CA ILE A 125 -2.09 0.42 -3.46
C ILE A 125 -2.32 1.58 -4.43
N MET A 126 -1.24 2.01 -5.07
CA MET A 126 -1.26 2.94 -6.18
C MET A 126 -0.89 2.23 -7.46
N LEU A 127 -1.73 2.37 -8.47
CA LEU A 127 -1.56 1.84 -9.80
C LEU A 127 -1.31 3.01 -10.76
N THR A 128 -0.21 2.96 -11.49
CA THR A 128 0.06 3.85 -12.64
C THR A 128 -0.26 3.11 -13.92
N MET A 129 -1.17 3.65 -14.71
CA MET A 129 -1.64 3.07 -15.95
C MET A 129 -0.84 3.57 -17.16
N SER A 130 -0.94 2.86 -18.28
CA SER A 130 -0.27 3.18 -19.55
C SER A 130 -0.68 4.54 -20.14
N ASP A 131 -1.92 4.99 -19.86
CA ASP A 131 -2.43 6.31 -20.23
C ASP A 131 -2.00 7.43 -19.27
N LYS A 132 -1.03 7.15 -18.39
CA LYS A 132 -0.50 8.02 -17.31
C LYS A 132 -1.50 8.32 -16.20
N LYS A 133 -2.70 7.73 -16.21
CA LYS A 133 -3.60 7.87 -15.06
C LYS A 133 -3.05 7.13 -13.87
N VAL A 134 -3.32 7.68 -12.69
CA VAL A 134 -2.94 7.10 -11.42
C VAL A 134 -4.19 6.87 -10.61
N TYR A 135 -4.31 5.68 -10.03
CA TYR A 135 -5.39 5.29 -9.15
C TYR A 135 -4.82 4.85 -7.82
N VAL A 136 -5.33 5.39 -6.72
CA VAL A 136 -4.96 5.01 -5.35
C VAL A 136 -6.20 4.44 -4.68
N GLY A 137 -6.10 3.23 -4.14
CA GLY A 137 -7.25 2.53 -3.57
C GLY A 137 -7.00 1.06 -3.31
N THR A 138 -8.06 0.27 -3.27
CA THR A 138 -8.00 -1.16 -2.97
C THR A 138 -8.57 -2.00 -4.10
N VAL A 139 -8.08 -3.24 -4.24
CA VAL A 139 -8.67 -4.22 -5.14
C VAL A 139 -9.91 -4.84 -4.48
N LEU A 140 -11.00 -5.01 -5.23
CA LEU A 140 -12.19 -5.68 -4.72
C LEU A 140 -11.87 -7.16 -4.45
N ALA A 141 -12.28 -7.65 -3.27
CA ALA A 141 -12.10 -9.05 -2.87
C ALA A 141 -13.02 -9.99 -3.67
N ASP A 142 -12.61 -10.34 -4.89
CA ASP A 142 -13.26 -11.30 -5.75
C ASP A 142 -12.46 -12.62 -5.77
N PHE A 143 -13.02 -13.68 -5.20
CA PHE A 143 -12.36 -14.98 -5.04
C PHE A 143 -11.94 -15.62 -6.37
N ASP A 144 -12.56 -15.24 -7.50
CA ASP A 144 -12.25 -15.81 -8.82
C ASP A 144 -11.28 -14.96 -9.63
N ILE A 145 -10.78 -13.84 -9.11
CA ILE A 145 -9.89 -12.92 -9.83
C ILE A 145 -8.64 -13.64 -10.38
N PHE A 146 -7.97 -14.46 -9.58
CA PHE A 146 -6.75 -15.16 -10.00
C PHE A 146 -7.02 -16.36 -10.89
N ASN A 147 -8.15 -17.04 -10.70
CA ASN A 147 -8.59 -18.07 -11.64
C ASN A 147 -8.78 -17.44 -13.03
N ARG A 148 -9.44 -16.29 -13.11
CA ARG A 148 -9.61 -15.54 -14.37
C ARG A 148 -8.26 -15.13 -14.98
N PHE A 149 -7.29 -14.72 -14.16
CA PHE A 149 -5.92 -14.42 -14.61
C PHE A 149 -5.23 -15.63 -15.22
N LEU A 150 -5.36 -16.82 -14.62
CA LEU A 150 -4.81 -18.06 -15.18
C LEU A 150 -5.46 -18.46 -16.50
N TYR A 151 -6.76 -18.20 -16.66
CA TYR A 151 -7.49 -18.44 -17.91
C TYR A 151 -7.36 -17.32 -18.95
N GLY A 152 -6.45 -16.35 -18.72
CA GLY A 152 -6.08 -15.31 -19.69
C GLY A 152 -6.94 -14.05 -19.67
N SER A 153 -7.92 -13.94 -18.77
CA SER A 153 -8.58 -12.65 -18.50
C SER A 153 -7.67 -11.79 -17.65
N THR A 154 -7.60 -10.49 -17.91
CA THR A 154 -6.72 -9.57 -17.19
C THR A 154 -7.49 -8.46 -16.48
N ASP A 155 -8.82 -8.55 -16.48
CA ASP A 155 -9.68 -7.51 -15.94
C ASP A 155 -10.01 -7.78 -14.47
N PHE A 156 -10.00 -6.71 -13.67
CA PHE A 156 -10.35 -6.76 -12.27
C PHE A 156 -11.04 -5.48 -11.81
N ILE A 157 -11.74 -5.56 -10.68
CA ILE A 157 -12.45 -4.43 -10.10
C ILE A 157 -11.55 -3.75 -9.07
N PHE A 158 -11.40 -2.45 -9.22
CA PHE A 158 -10.64 -1.57 -8.34
C PHE A 158 -11.58 -0.55 -7.69
N CYS A 159 -11.38 -0.30 -6.41
CA CYS A 159 -12.12 0.66 -5.60
C CYS A 159 -11.23 1.89 -5.34
N PRO A 160 -11.27 2.92 -6.20
CA PRO A 160 -10.43 4.10 -6.03
C PRO A 160 -10.90 4.96 -4.85
N ILE A 161 -9.92 5.42 -4.07
CA ILE A 161 -10.04 6.44 -3.05
C ILE A 161 -9.66 7.79 -3.66
N TYR A 162 -8.57 7.81 -4.43
CA TYR A 162 -8.09 8.96 -5.21
C TYR A 162 -7.77 8.57 -6.64
N SER A 163 -7.90 9.54 -7.56
CA SER A 163 -7.33 9.42 -8.90
C SER A 163 -6.68 10.71 -9.35
N GLY A 164 -5.80 10.57 -10.34
CA GLY A 164 -4.97 11.65 -10.84
C GLY A 164 -4.20 11.22 -12.07
N TYR A 165 -3.09 11.92 -12.32
CA TYR A 165 -2.19 11.60 -13.41
C TYR A 165 -0.74 11.78 -12.99
N ARG A 166 0.16 11.05 -13.65
CA ARG A 166 1.60 11.17 -13.47
C ARG A 166 2.17 12.03 -14.58
N HIS A 167 2.87 13.11 -14.21
CA HIS A 167 3.55 13.94 -15.19
C HIS A 167 4.71 13.17 -15.83
N LYS A 168 4.89 13.29 -17.15
CA LYS A 168 5.88 12.50 -17.90
C LYS A 168 7.32 12.86 -17.50
N ASP A 169 7.58 14.15 -17.34
CA ASP A 169 8.95 14.66 -17.20
C ASP A 169 9.40 14.79 -15.75
N SER A 170 8.55 15.32 -14.85
CA SER A 170 8.86 15.41 -13.41
C SER A 170 8.58 14.12 -12.65
N LEU A 171 7.85 13.16 -13.25
CA LEU A 171 7.37 11.93 -12.59
C LEU A 171 6.47 12.17 -11.38
N GLU A 172 6.06 13.41 -11.13
CA GLU A 172 5.17 13.81 -10.04
C GLU A 172 3.76 13.26 -10.25
N VAL A 173 3.13 12.87 -9.16
CA VAL A 173 1.74 12.40 -9.14
C VAL A 173 0.85 13.56 -8.71
N ILE A 174 -0.05 13.97 -9.58
CA ILE A 174 -1.01 15.03 -9.32
C ILE A 174 -2.37 14.40 -9.09
N ILE A 175 -2.87 14.49 -7.85
CA ILE A 175 -4.20 13.99 -7.49
C ILE A 175 -5.24 15.04 -7.90
N THR A 176 -6.18 14.65 -8.76
CA THR A 176 -7.22 15.56 -9.26
C THR A 176 -8.59 15.27 -8.68
N THR A 177 -8.79 14.06 -8.15
CA THR A 177 -10.12 13.60 -7.73
C THR A 177 -10.04 12.81 -6.44
N ASN A 178 -10.86 13.23 -5.47
CA ASN A 178 -11.06 12.54 -4.21
C ASN A 178 -12.48 11.93 -4.20
N TYR A 179 -12.57 10.61 -4.21
CA TYR A 179 -13.85 9.89 -4.23
C TYR A 179 -14.49 9.77 -2.85
N LEU A 180 -13.76 10.02 -1.76
CA LEU A 180 -14.29 10.05 -0.39
C LEU A 180 -15.19 11.26 -0.13
N ASN A 181 -14.88 12.40 -0.75
CA ASN A 181 -15.60 13.66 -0.52
C ASN A 181 -16.97 13.72 -1.21
N ASN A 182 -17.23 12.84 -2.18
CA ASN A 182 -18.52 12.76 -2.84
C ASN A 182 -19.55 12.05 -1.94
N LYS A 183 -20.16 12.82 -1.03
CA LYS A 183 -21.34 12.44 -0.20
C LYS A 183 -22.61 12.12 -1.02
N LEU A 184 -22.51 12.01 -2.35
CA LEU A 184 -23.63 11.68 -3.21
C LEU A 184 -23.90 10.17 -3.16
N GLN A 185 -24.81 9.83 -2.24
CA GLN A 185 -25.75 8.71 -2.28
C GLN A 185 -25.20 7.27 -2.17
N SER A 186 -25.50 6.69 -0.99
CA SER A 186 -25.77 5.27 -0.72
C SER A 186 -24.64 4.27 -0.94
N ASP A 187 -24.08 3.73 0.16
CA ASP A 187 -23.51 2.37 0.36
C ASP A 187 -22.67 1.70 -0.74
N LYS A 188 -22.31 2.40 -1.81
CA LYS A 188 -21.64 1.88 -2.99
C LYS A 188 -20.37 2.68 -3.16
N GLN A 189 -19.27 2.05 -2.73
CA GLN A 189 -17.94 2.52 -3.07
C GLN A 189 -17.82 2.59 -4.60
N TYR A 190 -17.21 3.67 -5.12
CA TYR A 190 -16.91 3.76 -6.54
C TYR A 190 -16.08 2.54 -6.95
N GLN A 191 -16.50 1.89 -8.03
CA GLN A 191 -15.85 0.71 -8.58
C GLN A 191 -15.53 0.98 -10.04
N ILE A 192 -14.30 0.70 -10.42
CA ILE A 192 -13.83 0.80 -11.80
C ILE A 192 -13.25 -0.54 -12.22
N ILE A 193 -13.40 -0.88 -13.50
CA ILE A 193 -12.78 -2.08 -14.07
C ILE A 193 -11.47 -1.66 -14.70
N LEU A 194 -10.37 -2.25 -14.25
CA LEU A 194 -9.03 -2.02 -14.77
C LEU A 194 -8.49 -3.29 -15.41
N ASN A 195 -7.62 -3.10 -16.40
CA ASN A 195 -6.92 -4.20 -17.06
C ASN A 195 -5.48 -4.27 -16.56
N LYS A 196 -5.05 -5.45 -16.08
CA LYS A 196 -3.70 -5.72 -15.55
C LYS A 196 -2.61 -5.37 -16.56
N ASN A 197 -2.81 -5.63 -17.86
CA ASN A 197 -1.81 -5.37 -18.90
C ASN A 197 -1.55 -3.88 -19.11
N ASN A 198 -2.49 -3.02 -18.70
CA ASN A 198 -2.32 -1.57 -18.80
C ASN A 198 -1.59 -0.98 -17.59
N ILE A 199 -1.22 -1.77 -16.58
CA ILE A 199 -0.48 -1.29 -15.42
C ILE A 199 1.00 -1.17 -15.79
N LEU A 200 1.54 0.05 -15.73
CA LEU A 200 2.97 0.32 -15.90
C LEU A 200 3.75 0.05 -14.61
N SER A 201 3.21 0.47 -13.48
CA SER A 201 3.85 0.30 -12.17
C SER A 201 2.80 0.26 -11.07
N ALA A 202 3.07 -0.51 -10.02
CA ALA A 202 2.23 -0.60 -8.85
C ALA A 202 3.07 -0.56 -7.57
N THR A 203 2.56 0.09 -6.53
CA THR A 203 3.23 0.16 -5.22
C THR A 203 2.21 0.16 -4.08
N LYS A 204 2.63 -0.30 -2.90
CA LYS A 204 1.89 -0.01 -1.67
C LYS A 204 2.03 1.47 -1.35
N VAL A 205 0.98 2.07 -0.79
CA VAL A 205 0.97 3.48 -0.45
C VAL A 205 0.55 3.67 1.00
N ASP A 206 1.37 4.44 1.70
CA ASP A 206 0.98 5.06 2.94
C ASP A 206 0.24 6.38 2.61
N LEU A 207 -1.05 6.43 2.95
CA LEU A 207 -1.92 7.57 2.68
C LEU A 207 -1.41 8.84 3.34
N ASP A 208 -0.90 8.73 4.57
CA ASP A 208 -0.45 9.90 5.34
C ASP A 208 0.77 10.54 4.66
N THR A 209 1.71 9.71 4.20
CA THR A 209 2.85 10.17 3.42
C THR A 209 2.41 10.81 2.10
N LEU A 210 1.46 10.21 1.38
CA LEU A 210 0.95 10.75 0.11
C LEU A 210 0.28 12.12 0.29
N LEU A 211 -0.59 12.26 1.30
CA LEU A 211 -1.31 13.50 1.59
C LEU A 211 -0.34 14.62 2.00
N ASN A 212 0.66 14.28 2.81
CA ASN A 212 1.72 15.21 3.21
C ASN A 212 2.52 15.78 2.03
N PHE A 213 2.68 15.03 0.94
CA PHE A 213 3.30 15.57 -0.28
C PHE A 213 2.35 16.54 -1.00
N THR A 214 1.08 16.19 -1.15
CA THR A 214 0.10 17.02 -1.86
C THR A 214 -0.22 18.34 -1.15
N GLU A 215 -0.34 18.34 0.17
CA GLU A 215 -0.65 19.57 0.93
C GLU A 215 0.51 20.57 0.92
N LYS A 216 1.75 20.07 0.86
CA LYS A 216 2.95 20.92 0.75
C LYS A 216 2.97 21.65 -0.59
N ASP A 217 2.64 20.97 -1.68
CA ASP A 217 2.63 21.58 -3.02
C ASP A 217 1.52 22.63 -3.19
N GLU A 218 0.34 22.42 -2.61
CA GLU A 218 -0.72 23.43 -2.60
C GLU A 218 -0.31 24.72 -1.87
N ASN A 219 0.34 24.58 -0.72
CA ASN A 219 0.81 25.73 0.06
C ASN A 219 1.91 26.50 -0.70
N LEU A 220 2.83 25.81 -1.37
CA LEU A 220 3.86 26.43 -2.20
C LEU A 220 3.26 27.25 -3.35
N ASN A 221 2.27 26.68 -4.04
CA ASN A 221 1.61 27.35 -5.15
C ASN A 221 0.90 28.62 -4.69
N LYS A 222 0.23 28.58 -3.52
CA LYS A 222 -0.36 29.78 -2.91
C LYS A 222 0.71 30.81 -2.52
N PHE A 223 1.84 30.41 -1.95
CA PHE A 223 2.94 31.34 -1.66
C PHE A 223 3.51 32.01 -2.92
N LYS A 224 3.66 31.25 -4.01
CA LYS A 224 4.07 31.79 -5.31
C LYS A 224 3.05 32.81 -5.83
N GLU A 225 1.76 32.50 -5.75
CA GLU A 225 0.69 33.43 -6.13
C GLU A 225 0.70 34.72 -5.27
N LEU A 226 0.83 34.59 -3.94
CA LEU A 226 0.91 35.71 -3.01
C LEU A 226 2.08 36.64 -3.34
N SER A 227 3.25 36.08 -3.68
CA SER A 227 4.42 36.86 -4.06
C SER A 227 4.25 37.54 -5.41
N GLN A 228 3.79 36.83 -6.44
CA GLN A 228 3.57 37.37 -7.79
C GLN A 228 2.56 38.50 -7.81
N LYS A 229 1.43 38.33 -7.11
CA LYS A 229 0.36 39.34 -7.03
C LYS A 229 0.65 40.44 -6.00
N ARG A 230 1.76 40.34 -5.27
CA ARG A 230 2.16 41.23 -4.17
C ARG A 230 1.02 41.44 -3.17
N TYR A 231 0.41 40.35 -2.75
CA TYR A 231 -0.64 40.41 -1.75
C TYR A 231 -0.04 40.76 -0.37
N PRO A 232 -0.70 41.64 0.39
CA PRO A 232 -0.32 41.94 1.76
C PRO A 232 -0.53 40.70 2.62
N ILE A 233 0.47 40.38 3.44
CA ILE A 233 0.39 39.25 4.36
C ILE A 233 0.70 39.70 5.80
N MET A 234 0.09 39.00 6.75
CA MET A 234 0.34 39.14 8.17
C MET A 234 0.84 37.81 8.71
N ILE A 235 2.01 37.84 9.34
CA ILE A 235 2.61 36.69 10.00
C ILE A 235 2.52 36.91 11.49
N ASN A 236 1.78 36.03 12.16
CA ASN A 236 1.74 35.95 13.62
C ASN A 236 2.82 34.99 14.07
N MET A 237 3.65 35.44 15.01
CA MET A 237 4.74 34.67 15.59
C MET A 237 4.34 34.10 16.94
N LYS A 238 4.89 32.95 17.32
CA LYS A 238 4.70 32.32 18.64
C LYS A 238 5.11 33.22 19.81
N ASN A 239 6.03 34.16 19.57
CA ASN A 239 6.46 35.14 20.57
C ASN A 239 5.53 36.36 20.70
N LYS A 240 4.32 36.30 20.11
CA LYS A 240 3.32 37.39 20.07
C LYS A 240 3.76 38.65 19.32
N SER A 241 4.78 38.54 18.46
CA SER A 241 5.10 39.57 17.47
C SER A 241 4.30 39.30 16.20
N MET A 242 3.95 40.36 15.49
CA MET A 242 3.19 40.30 14.25
C MET A 242 3.89 41.14 13.19
N TYR A 243 4.16 40.53 12.04
CA TYR A 243 4.81 41.18 10.91
C TYR A 243 3.81 41.35 9.77
N ILE A 244 3.70 42.56 9.23
CA ILE A 244 2.84 42.84 8.07
C ILE A 244 3.72 43.32 6.94
N GLY A 245 3.61 42.69 5.77
CA GLY A 245 4.46 42.99 4.64
C GLY A 245 4.08 42.27 3.36
N TYR A 246 4.98 42.34 2.39
CA TYR A 246 4.86 41.62 1.13
C TYR A 246 5.90 40.51 1.07
N ILE A 247 5.51 39.35 0.54
CA ILE A 247 6.45 38.26 0.30
C ILE A 247 7.40 38.66 -0.81
N CYS A 248 8.70 38.69 -0.51
CA CYS A 248 9.73 38.87 -1.52
C CYS A 248 9.86 37.61 -2.37
N ASP A 249 10.20 37.81 -3.64
CA ASP A 249 10.24 36.79 -4.69
C ASP A 249 11.46 35.85 -4.51
N SER A 250 11.54 35.17 -3.36
CA SER A 250 12.54 34.14 -3.05
C SER A 250 12.08 32.74 -3.48
N PHE A 251 10.85 32.59 -3.95
CA PHE A 251 10.20 31.30 -4.22
C PHE A 251 10.25 30.88 -5.70
N SER A 252 10.64 31.78 -6.59
CA SER A 252 10.73 31.53 -8.04
C SER A 252 11.79 30.47 -8.40
N GLN A 253 12.78 30.25 -7.54
CA GLN A 253 13.86 29.27 -7.73
C GLN A 253 13.66 27.94 -7.00
N LEU A 254 12.56 27.78 -6.23
CA LEU A 254 12.33 26.60 -5.39
C LEU A 254 11.33 25.63 -6.04
N SER A 255 11.79 24.40 -6.29
CA SER A 255 11.01 23.30 -6.84
C SER A 255 10.26 22.50 -5.79
N THR A 256 10.71 22.48 -4.52
CA THR A 256 10.07 21.74 -3.41
C THR A 256 10.05 22.53 -2.10
N VAL A 257 9.00 22.35 -1.28
CA VAL A 257 8.83 23.00 0.03
C VAL A 257 9.83 22.51 1.08
N SER A 258 10.42 21.33 0.90
CA SER A 258 11.35 20.72 1.85
C SER A 258 12.57 21.56 2.20
N ASN A 259 12.83 22.65 1.45
CA ASN A 259 13.99 23.51 1.62
C ASN A 259 13.63 24.93 2.10
N ILE A 260 12.37 25.21 2.45
CA ILE A 260 11.96 26.55 2.87
C ILE A 260 11.94 26.63 4.38
N ASP A 261 13.10 26.89 4.96
CA ASP A 261 13.22 27.16 6.40
C ASP A 261 12.73 28.56 6.78
N PHE A 262 12.74 29.50 5.82
CA PHE A 262 12.49 30.92 6.05
C PHE A 262 11.63 31.57 4.97
N ILE A 263 10.75 32.51 5.35
CA ILE A 263 10.09 33.45 4.45
C ILE A 263 10.81 34.79 4.51
N THR A 264 11.12 35.38 3.36
CA THR A 264 11.62 36.76 3.30
C THR A 264 10.45 37.72 3.05
N LEU A 265 10.29 38.71 3.93
CA LEU A 265 9.26 39.73 3.84
C LEU A 265 9.90 41.09 3.60
N LYS A 266 9.33 41.86 2.68
CA LYS A 266 9.46 43.33 2.67
C LYS A 266 8.50 43.86 3.74
N LEU A 267 9.07 44.34 4.84
CA LEU A 267 8.31 44.73 6.03
C LEU A 267 7.67 46.11 5.85
N ILE A 268 6.40 46.22 6.23
CA ILE A 268 5.67 47.49 6.27
C ILE A 268 5.42 47.85 7.74
N PHE A 269 4.91 46.90 8.52
CA PHE A 269 4.66 47.06 9.95
C PHE A 269 5.23 45.90 10.76
N HIS A 270 5.67 46.24 11.96
CA HIS A 270 5.92 45.31 13.04
C HIS A 270 5.07 45.71 14.23
N ILE A 271 4.33 44.76 14.78
CA ILE A 271 3.49 44.98 15.95
C ILE A 271 3.99 44.06 17.05
N VAL A 272 4.32 44.62 18.20
CA VAL A 272 4.79 43.88 19.37
C VAL A 272 3.78 44.02 20.49
N TYR A 273 3.27 42.88 20.98
CA TYR A 273 2.38 42.87 22.13
C TYR A 273 3.17 42.92 23.44
N LYS A 274 3.01 44.01 24.21
CA LYS A 274 3.60 44.15 25.55
C LYS A 274 2.52 44.29 26.60
N LYS A 275 2.22 43.19 27.30
CA LYS A 275 1.24 43.08 28.42
C LYS A 275 -0.14 43.66 28.10
N ASP A 276 -0.30 44.98 28.10
CA ASP A 276 -1.55 45.73 27.89
C ASP A 276 -1.42 46.83 26.83
N GLN A 277 -0.29 46.90 26.11
CA GLN A 277 -0.02 47.88 25.07
C GLN A 277 0.43 47.19 23.76
N LEU A 278 -0.02 47.77 22.64
CA LEU A 278 0.40 47.38 21.30
C LEU A 278 1.37 48.43 20.78
N ASP A 279 2.64 48.06 20.68
CA ASP A 279 3.65 48.91 20.04
C ASP A 279 3.62 48.62 18.53
N VAL A 280 3.19 49.61 17.73
CA VAL A 280 3.16 49.53 16.27
C VAL A 280 4.34 50.31 15.71
N PHE A 281 5.27 49.62 15.07
CA PHE A 281 6.40 50.20 14.36
C PHE A 281 6.12 50.17 12.85
N GLN A 282 6.10 51.35 12.24
CA GLN A 282 5.98 51.52 10.79
C GLN A 282 7.37 51.74 10.20
N TYR A 283 7.73 50.93 9.21
CA TYR A 283 9.04 51.01 8.54
C TYR A 283 8.95 51.49 7.10
N TYR A 284 7.76 51.91 6.67
CA TYR A 284 7.51 52.48 5.36
C TYR A 284 6.99 53.91 5.53
N ASP A 285 7.87 54.90 5.44
CA ASP A 285 7.48 56.32 5.42
C ASP A 285 7.55 56.82 3.98
N TYR A 286 6.41 57.25 3.42
CA TYR A 286 6.37 57.78 2.05
C TYR A 286 7.03 59.17 1.94
N SER A 287 7.30 59.83 3.07
CA SER A 287 7.86 61.19 3.12
C SER A 287 9.39 61.21 3.24
N VAL A 288 10.02 60.09 3.59
CA VAL A 288 11.46 59.98 3.80
C VAL A 288 11.99 58.79 3.01
N ASN A 289 13.10 58.99 2.32
CA ASN A 289 13.79 58.01 1.48
C ASN A 289 14.39 56.87 2.35
N THR A 290 13.55 56.11 3.05
CA THR A 290 13.97 55.01 3.92
C THR A 290 14.22 53.76 3.10
N GLU A 291 15.38 53.13 3.32
CA GLU A 291 15.74 51.86 2.70
C GLU A 291 14.69 50.80 3.01
N ASP A 292 14.28 50.04 1.99
CA ASP A 292 13.35 48.93 2.13
C ASP A 292 13.84 47.95 3.23
N LEU A 293 13.08 47.78 4.31
CA LEU A 293 13.43 46.84 5.37
C LEU A 293 12.97 45.43 5.00
N TYR A 294 13.91 44.48 5.04
CA TYR A 294 13.61 43.07 4.81
C TYR A 294 13.83 42.26 6.08
N ILE A 295 12.89 41.35 6.38
CA ILE A 295 13.02 40.40 7.49
C ILE A 295 12.92 38.97 6.97
N LYS A 296 13.76 38.08 7.52
CA LYS A 296 13.67 36.63 7.32
C LYS A 296 12.98 36.02 8.53
N VAL A 297 11.88 35.33 8.30
CA VAL A 297 11.06 34.72 9.35
C VAL A 297 11.12 33.21 9.23
N SER A 298 11.54 32.52 10.29
CA SER A 298 11.60 31.05 10.34
C SER A 298 10.21 30.45 10.51
N PHE A 299 9.83 29.47 9.69
CA PHE A 299 8.53 28.79 9.83
C PHE A 299 8.33 28.11 11.19
N LYS A 300 9.41 27.72 11.88
CA LYS A 300 9.35 27.10 13.21
C LYS A 300 8.79 28.07 14.27
N GLU A 301 8.96 29.36 14.05
CA GLU A 301 8.56 30.43 14.97
C GLU A 301 7.24 31.09 14.59
N VAL A 302 6.74 30.81 13.39
CA VAL A 302 5.41 31.25 12.95
C VAL A 302 4.34 30.48 13.73
N GLU A 303 3.22 31.13 13.98
CA GLU A 303 1.98 30.55 14.51
C GLU A 303 0.89 30.50 13.43
N SER A 304 0.77 31.58 12.65
CA SER A 304 -0.15 31.61 11.50
C SER A 304 0.25 32.66 10.47
N ILE A 305 -0.16 32.44 9.23
CA ILE A 305 -0.02 33.41 8.14
C ILE A 305 -1.42 33.72 7.61
N LEU A 306 -1.73 35.00 7.51
CA LEU A 306 -3.01 35.54 7.10
C LEU A 306 -2.80 36.45 5.89
N TYR A 307 -3.74 36.46 4.94
CA TYR A 307 -3.64 37.28 3.74
C TYR A 307 -5.01 37.73 3.22
N ARG A 308 -4.98 38.66 2.26
CA ARG A 308 -6.17 39.16 1.54
C ARG A 308 -5.95 39.06 0.04
N ASP A 309 -6.90 38.43 -0.62
CA ASP A 309 -6.97 38.18 -2.07
C ASP A 309 -7.42 39.42 -2.87
N ASN A 310 -8.08 40.36 -2.21
CA ASN A 310 -8.54 41.62 -2.80
C ASN A 310 -8.14 42.83 -1.93
N PRO A 311 -6.85 43.24 -1.97
CA PRO A 311 -6.42 44.45 -1.29
C PRO A 311 -7.01 45.66 -2.02
N GLU A 312 -7.78 46.49 -1.30
CA GLU A 312 -7.98 47.86 -1.76
C GLU A 312 -6.60 48.49 -1.95
N LYS A 313 -6.35 49.09 -3.12
CA LYS A 313 -5.03 49.63 -3.50
C LYS A 313 -4.51 50.72 -2.54
N PHE A 314 -5.35 51.21 -1.64
CA PHE A 314 -5.06 52.35 -0.77
C PHE A 314 -5.23 51.93 0.70
N TRP A 315 -4.09 51.66 1.35
CA TRP A 315 -3.94 51.48 2.80
C TRP A 315 -4.08 52.78 3.59
N ILE A 316 -4.27 53.87 2.87
CA ILE A 316 -3.95 55.22 3.29
C ILE A 316 -5.16 56.10 3.02
N ASP A 317 -5.65 56.70 4.09
CA ASP A 317 -6.60 57.80 4.01
C ASP A 317 -5.77 59.07 4.29
N GLY A 318 -5.29 59.72 3.22
CA GLY A 318 -4.27 60.79 3.30
C GLY A 318 -2.84 60.25 3.43
N ASP A 319 -2.05 60.76 4.40
CA ASP A 319 -0.68 60.32 4.74
C ASP A 319 -0.64 59.41 5.99
N ARG A 320 -1.80 58.95 6.47
CA ARG A 320 -1.91 58.16 7.69
C ARG A 320 -2.59 56.83 7.43
N ILE A 321 -2.09 55.79 8.09
CA ILE A 321 -2.71 54.47 8.06
C ILE A 321 -3.94 54.49 8.96
N ASN A 322 -5.06 54.12 8.39
CA ASN A 322 -6.30 53.98 9.13
C ASN A 322 -6.26 52.66 9.95
N ALA A 323 -6.19 52.77 11.27
CA ALA A 323 -6.15 51.63 12.20
C ALA A 323 -7.39 50.72 12.07
N GLU A 324 -8.52 51.28 11.65
CA GLU A 324 -9.76 50.52 11.41
C GLU A 324 -9.67 49.69 10.12
N LEU A 325 -8.94 50.17 9.12
CA LEU A 325 -8.59 49.43 7.91
C LEU A 325 -7.66 48.25 8.27
N LEU A 326 -6.62 48.48 9.08
CA LEU A 326 -5.72 47.45 9.64
C LEU A 326 -6.48 46.31 10.32
N LYS A 327 -7.49 46.65 11.11
CA LYS A 327 -8.35 45.69 11.82
C LYS A 327 -9.18 44.80 10.87
N LYS A 328 -9.51 45.29 9.66
CA LYS A 328 -10.34 44.62 8.65
C LYS A 328 -9.52 43.90 7.57
N MET A 329 -8.19 43.80 7.73
CA MET A 329 -7.29 43.46 6.61
C MET A 329 -7.25 42.00 6.19
N PHE A 330 -7.68 41.03 6.99
CA PHE A 330 -7.37 39.63 6.72
C PHE A 330 -8.58 38.73 6.83
N ASN A 331 -8.95 38.13 5.70
CA ASN A 331 -10.13 37.26 5.59
C ASN A 331 -9.76 35.78 5.46
N TYR A 332 -8.48 35.47 5.17
CA TYR A 332 -8.04 34.09 4.91
C TYR A 332 -6.78 33.75 5.71
N LYS A 333 -6.77 32.53 6.27
CA LYS A 333 -5.65 31.92 7.02
C LYS A 333 -5.01 30.85 6.16
N LEU A 334 -3.72 31.01 5.87
CA LEU A 334 -2.93 30.10 5.04
C LEU A 334 -2.28 28.97 5.87
N ILE A 335 -1.87 29.24 7.11
CA ILE A 335 -1.22 28.23 7.96
C ILE A 335 -1.91 28.13 9.33
N ASN A 336 -2.31 26.90 9.68
CA ASN A 336 -2.69 26.51 11.02
C ASN A 336 -1.52 25.69 11.62
N ILE A 337 -0.72 26.23 12.53
CA ILE A 337 0.43 25.52 13.14
C ILE A 337 -0.04 24.65 14.34
N SER A 338 -1.30 24.23 14.29
CA SER A 338 -1.93 23.42 15.31
C SER A 338 -2.87 22.42 14.62
N GLU A 339 -2.25 21.49 13.90
CA GLU A 339 -2.61 20.06 13.81
C GLU A 339 -1.44 19.28 13.20
#